data_AF-A0A073J6M0-F1
#
_entry.id   AF-A0A073J6M0-F1
#
_cell.length_a   1.000
_cell.length_b   1.000
_cell.length_c   1.000
_cell.angle_alpha   90.00
_cell.angle_beta   90.00
_cell.angle_gamma   90.00
#
_symmetry.space_group_name_H-M   'P 1'
#
loop_
_entity.id
_entity.type
_entity.pdbx_description
1 polymer ?
#
loop_
_entity_poly.entity_id
_entity_poly.type
_entity_poly.pdbx_seq_one_letter_code
_entity_poly.pdbx_strand_id
1 'polypeptide(L)'
;MEYLMTKEELLNRLDEAESDEEIKKIGEELLTLDPNSPYGKLAVWESMAYEDGVQNLDMLREALDSIRAVVDAKEIPAFVEGDRDALVYMTVLTNLGYSLLAEGHVDEAYETAKEFASFDEEGLYPSRTLLYRTMLDLELYDDIMTYLETDSAESVAGEHARAIALLEKSASPEEVRDATNYAISLSPCVPLFITGIWDFPDTDDEIDEDMEDAVNDAAYLADPWCKTDKRLTAISAPAFLFAYLTDNLSDEKDKKALREGYEDAGILDRIEKAKKRLAKMEKDGRDTDEIEAEALSETADILEEMDEG
;
A
#
# COMPACT_ATOMS: atom_id res chain seq x y z
N MET A 1 24.22 41.05 -20.49
CA MET A 1 23.09 41.16 -19.55
C MET A 1 22.28 39.91 -19.81
N GLU A 2 22.53 38.85 -19.02
CA GLU A 2 21.63 37.69 -19.04
C GLU A 2 20.28 38.17 -18.49
N TYR A 3 19.21 37.88 -19.21
CA TYR A 3 17.87 38.07 -18.72
C TYR A 3 17.67 37.00 -17.64
N LEU A 4 17.61 37.41 -16.37
CA LEU A 4 17.20 36.51 -15.30
C LEU A 4 15.72 36.19 -15.52
N MET A 5 15.40 34.90 -15.68
CA MET A 5 14.02 34.43 -15.75
C MET A 5 13.30 34.73 -14.44
N THR A 6 12.01 35.00 -14.52
CA THR A 6 11.14 35.18 -13.36
C THR A 6 10.79 33.82 -12.74
N LYS A 7 10.35 33.82 -11.48
CA LYS A 7 9.88 32.60 -10.79
C LYS A 7 8.80 31.88 -11.59
N GLU A 8 7.81 32.61 -12.12
CA GLU A 8 6.70 32.01 -12.88
C GLU A 8 7.16 31.38 -14.20
N GLU A 9 8.11 32.02 -14.90
CA GLU A 9 8.69 31.45 -16.13
C GLU A 9 9.45 30.16 -15.85
N LEU A 10 10.15 30.06 -14.72
CA LEU A 10 10.82 28.83 -14.31
C LEU A 10 9.83 27.73 -13.90
N LEU A 11 8.76 28.08 -13.18
CA LEU A 11 7.73 27.10 -12.80
C LEU A 11 7.00 26.55 -14.03
N ASN A 12 6.64 27.39 -15.00
CA ASN A 12 6.02 26.90 -16.24
C ASN A 12 6.96 25.99 -17.05
N ARG A 13 8.27 26.27 -17.03
CA ARG A 13 9.26 25.38 -17.65
C ARG A 13 9.43 24.07 -16.89
N LEU A 14 9.29 24.10 -15.56
CA LEU A 14 9.34 22.89 -14.74
C LEU A 14 8.18 21.96 -15.07
N ASP A 15 6.97 22.51 -15.23
CA ASP A 15 5.78 21.75 -15.62
C ASP A 15 5.89 21.10 -17.02
N GLU A 16 6.71 21.68 -17.90
CA GLU A 16 6.94 21.21 -19.28
C GLU A 16 8.22 20.36 -19.44
N ALA A 17 8.98 20.16 -18.37
CA ALA A 17 10.27 19.48 -18.46
C ALA A 17 10.11 17.97 -18.75
N GLU A 18 10.94 17.45 -19.67
CA GLU A 18 10.86 16.06 -20.13
C GLU A 18 12.05 15.18 -19.66
N SER A 19 12.98 15.74 -18.86
CA SER A 19 14.17 15.00 -18.40
C SER A 19 14.65 15.43 -17.02
N ASP A 20 15.21 14.48 -16.27
CA ASP A 20 15.76 14.70 -14.93
C ASP A 20 16.86 15.77 -14.92
N GLU A 21 17.71 15.85 -15.95
CA GLU A 21 18.72 16.91 -16.04
C GLU A 21 18.11 18.30 -16.22
N GLU A 22 17.00 18.42 -16.97
CA GLU A 22 16.28 19.68 -17.11
C GLU A 22 15.57 20.07 -15.81
N ILE A 23 14.86 19.12 -15.18
CA ILE A 23 14.18 19.29 -13.88
C ILE A 23 15.19 19.80 -12.85
N LYS A 24 16.33 19.12 -12.72
CA LYS A 24 17.40 19.51 -11.80
C LYS A 24 17.89 20.92 -12.03
N LYS A 25 18.21 21.26 -13.29
CA LYS A 25 18.75 22.58 -13.64
C LYS A 25 17.74 23.68 -13.33
N ILE A 26 16.46 23.48 -13.66
CA ILE A 26 15.40 24.45 -13.35
C ILE A 26 15.24 24.58 -11.82
N GLY A 27 15.31 23.47 -11.08
CA GLY A 27 15.30 23.46 -9.63
C GLY A 27 16.45 24.29 -9.02
N GLU A 28 17.68 24.11 -9.50
CA GLU A 28 18.84 24.90 -9.08
C GLU A 28 18.70 26.41 -9.39
N GLU A 29 18.11 26.76 -10.55
CA GLU A 29 17.79 28.14 -10.91
C GLU A 29 16.73 28.74 -9.98
N LEU A 30 15.68 27.98 -9.63
CA LEU A 30 14.67 28.38 -8.65
C LEU A 30 15.28 28.62 -7.27
N LEU A 31 16.17 27.74 -6.80
CA LEU A 31 16.86 27.90 -5.51
C LEU A 31 17.84 29.07 -5.49
N THR A 32 18.40 29.44 -6.63
CA THR A 32 19.23 30.64 -6.76
C THR A 32 18.41 31.92 -6.60
N LEU A 33 17.16 31.93 -7.10
CA LEU A 33 16.24 33.06 -6.94
C LEU A 33 15.61 33.10 -5.54
N ASP A 34 15.22 31.95 -5.02
CA ASP A 34 14.54 31.77 -3.74
C ASP A 34 15.03 30.46 -3.09
N PRO A 35 15.99 30.54 -2.15
CA PRO A 35 16.55 29.36 -1.47
C PRO A 35 15.52 28.53 -0.70
N ASN A 36 14.34 29.09 -0.41
CA ASN A 36 13.24 28.39 0.27
C ASN A 36 12.13 27.96 -0.69
N SER A 37 12.36 28.02 -2.01
CA SER A 37 11.39 27.58 -3.00
C SER A 37 11.08 26.08 -2.81
N PRO A 38 9.84 25.70 -2.42
CA PRO A 38 9.50 24.28 -2.26
C PRO A 38 9.61 23.52 -3.59
N TYR A 39 9.21 24.15 -4.69
CA TYR A 39 9.34 23.60 -6.05
C TYR A 39 10.79 23.32 -6.44
N GLY A 40 11.71 24.22 -6.08
CA GLY A 40 13.13 24.06 -6.38
C GLY A 40 13.76 22.93 -5.56
N LYS A 41 13.39 22.82 -4.27
CA LYS A 41 13.87 21.75 -3.38
C LYS A 41 13.37 20.38 -3.84
N LEU A 42 12.07 20.27 -4.14
CA LEU A 42 11.49 19.03 -4.65
C LEU A 42 12.16 18.60 -5.96
N ALA A 43 12.24 19.49 -6.97
CA ALA A 43 12.84 19.18 -8.26
C ALA A 43 14.31 18.73 -8.15
N VAL A 44 15.11 19.37 -7.29
CA VAL A 44 16.49 18.95 -7.07
C VAL A 44 16.56 17.61 -6.35
N TRP A 45 15.71 17.38 -5.35
CA TRP A 45 15.67 16.12 -4.61
C TRP A 45 15.26 14.93 -5.50
N GLU A 46 14.21 15.08 -6.33
CA GLU A 46 13.73 14.01 -7.22
C GLU A 46 14.77 13.62 -8.28
N SER A 47 15.67 14.54 -8.65
CA SER A 47 16.78 14.23 -9.57
C SER A 47 17.96 13.50 -8.91
N MET A 48 17.89 13.23 -7.61
CA MET A 48 18.95 12.51 -6.89
C MET A 48 18.78 10.99 -7.05
N ALA A 49 19.89 10.26 -7.08
CA ALA A 49 19.82 8.83 -6.86
C ALA A 49 19.29 8.54 -5.45
N TYR A 50 18.65 7.39 -5.27
CA TYR A 50 18.02 7.00 -3.99
C TYR A 50 18.93 7.21 -2.76
N GLU A 51 20.18 6.72 -2.82
CA GLU A 51 21.15 6.85 -1.73
C GLU A 51 21.46 8.31 -1.35
N ASP A 52 21.48 9.21 -2.34
CA ASP A 52 21.69 10.64 -2.13
C ASP A 52 20.42 11.32 -1.61
N GLY A 53 19.24 10.97 -2.14
CA GLY A 53 17.96 11.52 -1.69
C GLY A 53 17.70 11.24 -0.21
N VAL A 54 17.94 10.00 0.22
CA VAL A 54 17.86 9.56 1.61
C VAL A 54 18.81 10.35 2.55
N GLN A 55 20.01 10.71 2.09
CA GLN A 55 20.93 11.51 2.89
C GLN A 55 20.52 13.00 2.98
N ASN A 56 19.57 13.43 2.14
CA ASN A 56 19.15 14.82 2.00
C ASN A 56 17.66 15.03 2.38
N LEU A 57 17.10 14.23 3.27
CA LEU A 57 15.70 14.40 3.72
C LEU A 57 15.39 15.76 4.36
N ASP A 58 16.39 16.45 4.89
CA ASP A 58 16.22 17.84 5.36
C ASP A 58 15.74 18.77 4.24
N MET A 59 16.11 18.51 2.98
CA MET A 59 15.62 19.26 1.83
C MET A 59 14.10 19.11 1.66
N LEU A 60 13.57 17.89 1.84
CA LEU A 60 12.14 17.62 1.80
C LEU A 60 11.40 18.17 3.02
N ARG A 61 11.99 18.10 4.23
CA ARG A 61 11.42 18.73 5.44
C ARG A 61 11.25 20.24 5.24
N GLU A 62 12.29 20.91 4.75
CA GLU A 62 12.23 22.35 4.48
C GLU A 62 11.27 22.69 3.33
N ALA A 63 11.16 21.83 2.32
CA ALA A 63 10.17 21.97 1.25
C ALA A 63 8.75 21.87 1.81
N LEU A 64 8.50 20.89 2.69
CA LEU A 64 7.20 20.65 3.34
C LEU A 64 6.76 21.87 4.14
N ASP A 65 7.63 22.40 4.99
CA ASP A 65 7.34 23.61 5.77
C ASP A 65 7.01 24.82 4.88
N SER A 66 7.70 24.93 3.74
CA SER A 66 7.52 26.05 2.81
C SER A 66 6.22 25.93 2.01
N ILE A 67 5.87 24.73 1.51
CA ILE A 67 4.65 24.52 0.74
C ILE A 67 3.41 24.51 1.64
N ARG A 68 3.50 23.98 2.87
CA ARG A 68 2.40 24.02 3.86
C ARG A 68 1.92 25.45 4.11
N ALA A 69 2.85 26.39 4.27
CA ALA A 69 2.52 27.80 4.42
C ALA A 69 1.80 28.41 3.20
N VAL A 70 2.04 27.89 1.99
CA VAL A 70 1.36 28.33 0.76
C VAL A 70 -0.06 27.75 0.68
N VAL A 71 -0.20 26.45 0.95
CA VAL A 71 -1.49 25.74 0.99
C VAL A 71 -2.43 26.37 2.02
N ASP A 72 -1.95 26.58 3.25
CA ASP A 72 -2.70 27.22 4.34
C ASP A 72 -3.17 28.63 3.97
N ALA A 73 -2.29 29.43 3.36
CA ALA A 73 -2.59 30.81 3.00
C ALA A 73 -3.62 30.93 1.87
N LYS A 74 -3.72 29.91 1.02
CA LYS A 74 -4.64 29.84 -0.12
C LYS A 74 -5.96 29.14 0.20
N GLU A 75 -6.07 28.51 1.37
CA GLU A 75 -7.21 27.65 1.75
C GLU A 75 -7.49 26.59 0.66
N ILE A 76 -6.42 25.99 0.09
CA ILE A 76 -6.56 24.98 -0.96
C ILE A 76 -7.28 23.76 -0.38
N PRO A 77 -8.39 23.29 -0.99
CA PRO A 77 -9.07 22.09 -0.53
C PRO A 77 -8.24 20.83 -0.83
N ALA A 78 -8.59 19.71 -0.17
CA ALA A 78 -8.08 18.38 -0.49
C ALA A 78 -8.24 18.11 -2.00
N PHE A 79 -7.10 17.95 -2.69
CA PHE A 79 -6.92 17.73 -4.13
C PHE A 79 -7.72 18.66 -5.08
N VAL A 80 -6.99 19.52 -5.82
CA VAL A 80 -7.53 20.27 -6.96
C VAL A 80 -6.74 19.87 -8.20
N GLU A 81 -7.38 19.16 -9.12
CA GLU A 81 -6.78 18.78 -10.40
C GLU A 81 -6.20 20.02 -11.10
N GLY A 82 -4.91 19.97 -11.42
CA GLY A 82 -4.18 21.07 -12.06
C GLY A 82 -3.71 22.19 -11.13
N ASP A 83 -3.89 22.09 -9.80
CA ASP A 83 -3.26 23.01 -8.85
C ASP A 83 -1.84 22.54 -8.51
N ARG A 84 -0.85 23.28 -9.02
CA ARG A 84 0.58 23.01 -8.83
C ARG A 84 0.97 22.91 -7.36
N ASP A 85 0.36 23.70 -6.47
CA ASP A 85 0.76 23.75 -5.07
C ASP A 85 0.21 22.54 -4.30
N ALA A 86 -1.02 22.14 -4.61
CA ALA A 86 -1.59 20.90 -4.09
C ALA A 86 -0.75 19.68 -4.53
N LEU A 87 -0.37 19.63 -5.81
CA LEU A 87 0.47 18.55 -6.34
C LEU A 87 1.83 18.50 -5.64
N VAL A 88 2.54 19.64 -5.54
CA VAL A 88 3.84 19.69 -4.85
C VAL A 88 3.72 19.31 -3.39
N TYR A 89 2.66 19.74 -2.70
CA TYR A 89 2.45 19.38 -1.30
C TYR A 89 2.28 17.87 -1.13
N MET A 90 1.44 17.24 -1.96
CA MET A 90 1.21 15.80 -1.94
C MET A 90 2.47 15.01 -2.30
N THR A 91 3.23 15.45 -3.30
CA THR A 91 4.48 14.79 -3.71
C THR A 91 5.54 14.89 -2.61
N VAL A 92 5.67 16.04 -1.94
CA VAL A 92 6.60 16.19 -0.80
C VAL A 92 6.17 15.30 0.37
N LEU A 93 4.88 15.25 0.71
CA LEU A 93 4.36 14.37 1.78
C LEU A 93 4.62 12.90 1.47
N THR A 94 4.39 12.49 0.23
CA THR A 94 4.65 11.12 -0.26
C THR A 94 6.13 10.78 -0.12
N ASN A 95 7.00 11.55 -0.78
CA ASN A 95 8.43 11.27 -0.83
C ASN A 95 9.08 11.34 0.56
N LEU A 96 8.72 12.33 1.38
CA LEU A 96 9.25 12.45 2.74
C LEU A 96 8.76 11.28 3.60
N GLY A 97 7.46 11.00 3.61
CA GLY A 97 6.87 9.98 4.45
C GLY A 97 7.42 8.58 4.20
N TYR A 98 7.47 8.15 2.93
CA TYR A 98 8.01 6.84 2.57
C TYR A 98 9.53 6.75 2.78
N SER A 99 10.29 7.82 2.50
CA SER A 99 11.73 7.82 2.77
C SER A 99 12.03 7.77 4.26
N LEU A 100 11.28 8.48 5.11
CA LEU A 100 11.40 8.40 6.55
C LEU A 100 11.09 6.99 7.07
N LEU A 101 10.04 6.36 6.54
CA LEU A 101 9.68 4.99 6.89
C LEU A 101 10.83 4.02 6.52
N ALA A 102 11.35 4.12 5.30
CA ALA A 102 12.45 3.27 4.81
C ALA A 102 13.71 3.39 5.68
N GLU A 103 14.02 4.58 6.18
CA GLU A 103 15.16 4.84 7.08
C GLU A 103 14.87 4.53 8.56
N GLY A 104 13.68 4.02 8.87
CA GLY A 104 13.28 3.66 10.25
C GLY A 104 12.99 4.87 11.14
N HIS A 105 12.77 6.06 10.57
CA HIS A 105 12.29 7.25 11.28
C HIS A 105 10.77 7.21 11.48
N VAL A 106 10.28 6.12 12.08
CA VAL A 106 8.84 5.75 12.09
C VAL A 106 7.96 6.81 12.76
N ASP A 107 8.39 7.41 13.87
CA ASP A 107 7.62 8.46 14.57
C ASP A 107 7.37 9.68 13.66
N GLU A 108 8.40 10.11 12.92
CA GLU A 108 8.28 11.24 12.00
C GLU A 108 7.46 10.87 10.76
N ALA A 109 7.70 9.67 10.22
CA ALA A 109 6.91 9.14 9.12
C ALA A 109 5.41 9.10 9.47
N TYR A 110 5.06 8.71 10.71
CA TYR A 110 3.68 8.69 11.19
C TYR A 110 3.04 10.09 11.25
N GLU A 111 3.77 11.10 11.74
CA GLU A 111 3.28 12.48 11.73
C GLU A 111 3.05 13.00 10.30
N THR A 112 4.00 12.72 9.39
CA THR A 112 3.84 13.02 7.96
C THR A 112 2.65 12.28 7.35
N ALA A 113 2.47 10.99 7.68
CA ALA A 113 1.39 10.17 7.15
C ALA A 113 -0.01 10.64 7.58
N LYS A 114 -0.17 11.12 8.82
CA LYS A 114 -1.43 11.71 9.29
C LYS A 114 -1.79 12.98 8.51
N GLU A 115 -0.81 13.85 8.28
CA GLU A 115 -1.00 15.06 7.47
C GLU A 115 -1.37 14.68 6.03
N PHE A 116 -0.67 13.69 5.46
CA PHE A 116 -0.92 13.18 4.12
C PHE A 116 -2.32 12.60 3.96
N ALA A 117 -2.73 11.68 4.83
CA ALA A 117 -4.06 11.07 4.79
C ALA A 117 -5.18 12.09 5.05
N SER A 118 -4.93 13.11 5.86
CA SER A 118 -5.89 14.20 6.08
C SER A 118 -6.08 15.10 4.86
N PHE A 119 -5.05 15.26 4.01
CA PHE A 119 -5.16 16.04 2.79
C PHE A 119 -5.65 15.21 1.60
N ASP A 120 -5.44 13.89 1.64
CA ASP A 120 -5.91 12.91 0.67
C ASP A 120 -7.29 12.36 1.05
N GLU A 121 -8.30 13.22 1.21
CA GLU A 121 -9.62 12.78 1.69
C GLU A 121 -10.25 11.70 0.80
N GLU A 122 -10.07 11.78 -0.52
CA GLU A 122 -10.63 10.87 -1.52
C GLU A 122 -9.81 9.58 -1.72
N GLY A 123 -8.58 9.49 -1.18
CA GLY A 123 -7.74 8.31 -1.33
C GLY A 123 -7.16 8.14 -2.73
N LEU A 124 -6.80 9.25 -3.38
CA LEU A 124 -6.19 9.24 -4.72
C LEU A 124 -4.69 8.94 -4.68
N TYR A 125 -4.10 8.97 -3.48
CA TYR A 125 -2.70 8.70 -3.24
C TYR A 125 -2.56 7.54 -2.24
N PRO A 126 -1.37 6.89 -2.16
CA PRO A 126 -1.14 5.79 -1.22
C PRO A 126 -0.92 6.30 0.22
N SER A 127 -1.68 7.30 0.66
CA SER A 127 -1.57 7.94 1.97
C SER A 127 -1.97 7.02 3.12
N ARG A 128 -3.02 6.22 2.91
CA ARG A 128 -3.51 5.23 3.86
C ARG A 128 -2.54 4.07 4.02
N THR A 129 -1.89 3.63 2.95
CA THR A 129 -0.83 2.62 3.01
C THR A 129 0.30 3.07 3.93
N LEU A 130 0.80 4.30 3.78
CA LEU A 130 1.81 4.87 4.68
C LEU A 130 1.30 5.02 6.12
N LEU A 131 0.08 5.53 6.30
CA LEU A 131 -0.52 5.76 7.62
C LEU A 131 -0.66 4.45 8.40
N TYR A 132 -1.33 3.45 7.82
CA TYR A 132 -1.55 2.19 8.52
C TYR A 132 -0.26 1.40 8.72
N ARG A 133 0.70 1.46 7.77
CA ARG A 133 2.02 0.85 7.95
C ARG A 133 2.76 1.46 9.15
N THR A 134 2.82 2.79 9.24
CA THR A 134 3.49 3.46 10.36
C THR A 134 2.79 3.19 11.71
N MET A 135 1.44 3.15 11.73
CA MET A 135 0.69 2.77 12.92
C MET A 135 0.96 1.33 13.37
N LEU A 136 1.13 0.39 12.43
CA LEU A 136 1.49 -1.00 12.72
C LEU A 136 2.90 -1.13 13.29
N ASP A 137 3.85 -0.36 12.75
CA ASP A 137 5.24 -0.35 13.24
C ASP A 137 5.34 0.26 14.65
N LEU A 138 4.50 1.25 14.96
CA LEU A 138 4.34 1.86 16.30
C LEU A 138 3.40 1.08 17.23
N GLU A 139 2.78 0.00 16.76
CA GLU A 139 1.86 -0.86 17.52
C GLU A 139 0.63 -0.11 18.08
N LEU A 140 0.14 0.89 17.34
CA LEU A 140 -1.00 1.75 17.70
C LEU A 140 -2.35 1.08 17.42
N TYR A 141 -2.56 -0.14 17.91
CA TYR A 141 -3.73 -0.96 17.55
C TYR A 141 -5.08 -0.35 17.95
N ASP A 142 -5.15 0.37 19.07
CA ASP A 142 -6.37 1.08 19.47
C ASP A 142 -6.69 2.26 18.54
N ASP A 143 -5.65 2.98 18.11
CA ASP A 143 -5.81 4.11 17.20
C ASP A 143 -6.16 3.64 15.79
N ILE A 144 -5.63 2.49 15.34
CA ILE A 144 -6.01 1.88 14.05
C ILE A 144 -7.53 1.66 14.01
N MET A 145 -8.08 1.01 15.03
CA MET A 145 -9.52 0.75 15.11
C MET A 145 -10.33 2.05 15.14
N THR A 146 -9.88 3.04 15.92
CA THR A 146 -10.56 4.34 16.03
C THR A 146 -10.56 5.09 14.69
N TYR A 147 -9.44 5.08 13.98
CA TYR A 147 -9.30 5.77 12.71
C TYR A 147 -10.20 5.13 11.64
N LEU A 148 -10.20 3.80 11.53
CA LEU A 148 -11.05 3.04 10.60
C LEU A 148 -12.55 3.30 10.77
N GLU A 149 -13.02 3.63 11.98
CA GLU A 149 -14.43 3.98 12.21
C GLU A 149 -14.82 5.34 11.60
N THR A 150 -13.84 6.20 11.35
CA THR A 150 -14.03 7.58 10.89
C THR A 150 -13.51 7.84 9.48
N ASP A 151 -12.66 6.96 8.94
CA ASP A 151 -12.14 7.05 7.59
C ASP A 151 -13.27 6.79 6.58
N SER A 152 -13.49 7.75 5.68
CA SER A 152 -14.53 7.66 4.66
C SER A 152 -14.07 6.90 3.42
N ALA A 153 -12.77 6.63 3.26
CA ALA A 153 -12.23 5.90 2.13
C ALA A 153 -11.59 4.58 2.61
N GLU A 154 -12.30 3.48 2.35
CA GLU A 154 -11.79 2.13 2.61
C GLU A 154 -10.51 1.87 1.81
N SER A 155 -9.53 1.20 2.43
CA SER A 155 -8.27 0.85 1.79
C SER A 155 -7.83 -0.55 2.18
N VAL A 156 -7.12 -1.22 1.26
CA VAL A 156 -6.52 -2.54 1.47
C VAL A 156 -5.62 -2.53 2.71
N ALA A 157 -4.70 -1.57 2.80
CA ALA A 157 -3.82 -1.43 3.96
C ALA A 157 -4.58 -1.24 5.28
N GLY A 158 -5.68 -0.49 5.28
CA GLY A 158 -6.52 -0.29 6.45
C GLY A 158 -7.16 -1.58 6.97
N GLU A 159 -7.74 -2.38 6.08
CA GLU A 159 -8.37 -3.64 6.50
C GLU A 159 -7.35 -4.72 6.88
N HIS A 160 -6.18 -4.76 6.26
CA HIS A 160 -5.08 -5.58 6.75
C HIS A 160 -4.59 -5.13 8.13
N ALA A 161 -4.49 -3.82 8.37
CA ALA A 161 -4.15 -3.28 9.69
C ALA A 161 -5.21 -3.61 10.75
N ARG A 162 -6.50 -3.58 10.38
CA ARG A 162 -7.61 -4.04 11.24
C ARG A 162 -7.43 -5.49 11.67
N ALA A 163 -7.17 -6.39 10.71
CA ALA A 163 -6.99 -7.80 10.98
C ALA A 163 -5.81 -8.04 11.95
N ILE A 164 -4.67 -7.38 11.71
CA ILE A 164 -3.51 -7.45 12.61
C ILE A 164 -3.86 -6.87 13.99
N ALA A 165 -4.51 -5.72 14.07
CA ALA A 165 -4.89 -5.08 15.34
C ALA A 165 -5.82 -5.98 16.18
N LEU A 166 -6.82 -6.60 15.56
CA LEU A 166 -7.70 -7.57 16.23
C LEU A 166 -6.92 -8.77 16.75
N LEU A 167 -6.02 -9.32 15.93
CA LEU A 167 -5.16 -10.43 16.32
C LEU A 167 -4.28 -10.08 17.52
N GLU A 168 -3.64 -8.91 17.53
CA GLU A 168 -2.76 -8.46 18.61
C GLU A 168 -3.53 -8.15 19.89
N LYS A 169 -4.73 -7.61 19.75
CA LYS A 169 -5.64 -7.37 20.87
C LYS A 169 -6.33 -8.62 21.39
N SER A 170 -6.00 -9.80 20.84
CA SER A 170 -6.56 -11.09 21.24
C SER A 170 -8.09 -11.11 21.15
N ALA A 171 -8.62 -10.55 20.06
CA ALA A 171 -10.00 -10.75 19.65
C ALA A 171 -10.30 -12.25 19.46
N SER A 172 -11.57 -12.60 19.36
CA SER A 172 -11.96 -14.00 19.15
C SER A 172 -11.39 -14.53 17.82
N PRO A 173 -11.10 -15.84 17.70
CA PRO A 173 -10.61 -16.42 16.45
C PRO A 173 -11.53 -16.14 15.24
N GLU A 174 -12.85 -16.17 15.46
CA GLU A 174 -13.88 -15.81 14.48
C GLU A 174 -13.70 -14.36 13.98
N GLU A 175 -13.62 -13.38 14.88
CA GLU A 175 -13.44 -11.98 14.49
C GLU A 175 -12.13 -11.73 13.72
N VAL A 176 -11.05 -12.40 14.11
CA VAL A 176 -9.76 -12.31 13.41
C VAL A 176 -9.85 -12.91 12.01
N ARG A 177 -10.44 -14.10 11.88
CA ARG A 177 -10.62 -14.80 10.61
C ARG A 177 -11.48 -13.98 9.66
N ASP A 178 -12.60 -13.44 10.14
CA ASP A 178 -13.52 -12.64 9.34
C ASP A 178 -12.84 -11.36 8.85
N ALA A 179 -12.11 -10.66 9.72
CA ALA A 179 -11.35 -9.47 9.33
C ALA A 179 -10.22 -9.80 8.34
N THR A 180 -9.53 -10.92 8.53
CA THR A 180 -8.47 -11.36 7.60
C THR A 180 -9.04 -11.71 6.24
N ASN A 181 -10.15 -12.46 6.18
CA ASN A 181 -10.82 -12.79 4.92
C ASN A 181 -11.39 -11.55 4.23
N TYR A 182 -11.92 -10.59 4.98
CA TYR A 182 -12.39 -9.33 4.41
C TYR A 182 -11.24 -8.53 3.80
N ALA A 183 -10.11 -8.40 4.49
CA ALA A 183 -8.91 -7.74 3.94
C ALA A 183 -8.44 -8.41 2.64
N ILE A 184 -8.39 -9.75 2.61
CA ILE A 184 -8.06 -10.51 1.39
C ILE A 184 -9.06 -10.22 0.27
N SER A 185 -10.35 -10.06 0.58
CA SER A 185 -11.37 -9.81 -0.45
C SER A 185 -11.24 -8.46 -1.16
N LEU A 186 -10.55 -7.49 -0.56
CA LEU A 186 -10.27 -6.20 -1.19
C LEU A 186 -9.15 -6.30 -2.23
N SER A 187 -8.16 -7.16 -2.01
CA SER A 187 -7.09 -7.44 -2.97
C SER A 187 -6.56 -8.86 -2.79
N PRO A 188 -7.13 -9.85 -3.52
CA PRO A 188 -6.77 -11.27 -3.33
C PRO A 188 -5.32 -11.60 -3.70
N CYS A 189 -4.65 -10.75 -4.47
CA CYS A 189 -3.25 -10.90 -4.87
C CYS A 189 -2.26 -10.57 -3.75
N VAL A 190 -2.56 -9.58 -2.91
CA VAL A 190 -1.69 -9.13 -1.80
C VAL A 190 -1.22 -10.27 -0.90
N PRO A 191 -2.09 -11.14 -0.35
CA PRO A 191 -1.64 -12.25 0.50
C PRO A 191 -0.81 -13.29 -0.27
N LEU A 192 -0.93 -13.41 -1.59
CA LEU A 192 -0.14 -14.36 -2.38
C LEU A 192 1.33 -13.94 -2.43
N PHE A 193 1.60 -12.64 -2.58
CA PHE A 193 2.95 -12.09 -2.48
C PHE A 193 3.49 -12.17 -1.04
N ILE A 194 2.70 -11.77 -0.04
CA ILE A 194 3.12 -11.79 1.38
C ILE A 194 3.52 -13.19 1.84
N THR A 195 2.80 -14.23 1.37
CA THR A 195 3.04 -15.62 1.76
C THR A 195 4.08 -16.34 0.90
N GLY A 196 4.59 -15.67 -0.15
CA GLY A 196 5.56 -16.24 -1.09
C GLY A 196 4.97 -17.30 -2.01
N ILE A 197 3.65 -17.31 -2.21
CA ILE A 197 3.01 -18.11 -3.27
C ILE A 197 3.38 -17.52 -4.63
N TRP A 198 3.36 -16.20 -4.72
CA TRP A 198 3.89 -15.44 -5.85
C TRP A 198 5.18 -14.74 -5.42
N ASP A 199 6.17 -14.73 -6.32
CA ASP A 199 7.39 -13.98 -6.13
C ASP A 199 7.12 -12.50 -6.44
N PHE A 200 7.76 -11.60 -5.68
CA PHE A 200 7.78 -10.19 -6.06
C PHE A 200 8.55 -10.02 -7.39
N PRO A 201 8.09 -9.14 -8.29
CA PRO A 201 8.82 -8.81 -9.51
C PRO A 201 10.19 -8.20 -9.18
N ASP A 202 11.21 -8.49 -10.00
CA ASP A 202 12.57 -8.01 -9.75
C ASP A 202 12.77 -6.54 -10.17
N THR A 203 11.94 -6.05 -11.09
CA THR A 203 11.98 -4.68 -11.62
C THR A 203 10.58 -4.14 -11.92
N ASP A 204 10.41 -2.82 -11.88
CA ASP A 204 9.13 -2.16 -12.17
C ASP A 204 8.59 -2.48 -13.57
N ASP A 205 9.47 -2.67 -14.57
CA ASP A 205 9.09 -3.06 -15.95
C ASP A 205 8.44 -4.46 -16.04
N GLU A 206 8.53 -5.28 -15.00
CA GLU A 206 7.91 -6.61 -14.92
C GLU A 206 6.53 -6.57 -14.23
N ILE A 207 6.15 -5.44 -13.64
CA ILE A 207 4.87 -5.23 -12.98
C ILE A 207 3.79 -5.02 -14.05
N ASP A 208 2.76 -5.85 -14.05
CA ASP A 208 1.55 -5.59 -14.84
C ASP A 208 0.83 -4.37 -14.27
N GLU A 209 0.35 -3.46 -15.12
CA GLU A 209 -0.34 -2.22 -14.72
C GLU A 209 -1.55 -2.54 -13.83
N ASP A 210 -2.25 -3.65 -14.11
CA ASP A 210 -3.40 -4.13 -13.32
C ASP A 210 -2.99 -4.72 -11.95
N MET A 211 -1.69 -4.91 -11.68
CA MET A 211 -1.14 -5.47 -10.44
C MET A 211 -0.30 -4.48 -9.63
N GLU A 212 -0.03 -3.28 -10.16
CA GLU A 212 0.87 -2.30 -9.54
C GLU A 212 0.47 -1.99 -8.09
N ASP A 213 -0.81 -1.70 -7.86
CA ASP A 213 -1.36 -1.43 -6.52
C ASP A 213 -1.18 -2.63 -5.57
N ALA A 214 -1.44 -3.85 -6.07
CA ALA A 214 -1.33 -5.06 -5.25
C ALA A 214 0.12 -5.37 -4.87
N VAL A 215 1.08 -5.16 -5.78
CA VAL A 215 2.51 -5.32 -5.51
C VAL A 215 2.97 -4.29 -4.48
N ASN A 216 2.56 -3.02 -4.65
CA ASN A 216 2.89 -1.94 -3.73
C ASN A 216 2.33 -2.20 -2.32
N ASP A 217 1.04 -2.52 -2.21
CA ASP A 217 0.44 -2.86 -0.92
C ASP A 217 1.10 -4.07 -0.27
N ALA A 218 1.39 -5.12 -1.04
CA ALA A 218 2.08 -6.29 -0.52
C ALA A 218 3.48 -5.96 -0.01
N ALA A 219 4.24 -5.11 -0.71
CA ALA A 219 5.57 -4.69 -0.28
C ALA A 219 5.53 -3.98 1.09
N TYR A 220 4.52 -3.15 1.33
CA TYR A 220 4.35 -2.46 2.61
C TYR A 220 3.65 -3.29 3.69
N LEU A 221 2.92 -4.35 3.34
CA LEU A 221 2.22 -5.20 4.31
C LEU A 221 2.99 -6.48 4.67
N ALA A 222 3.97 -6.90 3.88
CA ALA A 222 4.76 -8.10 4.10
C ALA A 222 5.45 -8.10 5.48
N ASP A 223 6.22 -7.07 5.79
CA ASP A 223 6.91 -6.93 7.08
C ASP A 223 5.93 -6.98 8.28
N PRO A 224 4.83 -6.19 8.32
CA PRO A 224 3.83 -6.30 9.38
C PRO A 224 3.27 -7.69 9.59
N TRP A 225 2.91 -8.41 8.52
CA TRP A 225 2.36 -9.76 8.60
C TRP A 225 3.41 -10.81 8.97
N CYS A 226 4.64 -10.65 8.52
CA CYS A 226 5.75 -11.56 8.81
C CYS A 226 6.44 -11.27 10.16
N LYS A 227 6.05 -10.20 10.88
CA LYS A 227 6.64 -9.80 12.16
C LYS A 227 6.61 -10.91 13.22
N THR A 228 5.60 -11.78 13.21
CA THR A 228 5.47 -12.90 14.16
C THR A 228 4.87 -14.14 13.49
N ASP A 229 5.21 -15.33 14.01
CA ASP A 229 4.61 -16.60 13.55
C ASP A 229 3.07 -16.58 13.66
N LYS A 230 2.52 -15.90 14.67
CA LYS A 230 1.07 -15.77 14.88
C LYS A 230 0.42 -15.00 13.73
N ARG A 231 1.01 -13.87 13.32
CA ARG A 231 0.51 -13.07 12.19
C ARG A 231 0.66 -13.81 10.88
N LEU A 232 1.82 -14.40 10.63
CA LEU A 232 2.07 -15.16 9.41
C LEU A 232 1.08 -16.32 9.30
N THR A 233 0.86 -17.08 10.37
CA THR A 233 -0.11 -18.18 10.37
C THR A 233 -1.53 -17.70 10.06
N ALA A 234 -1.94 -16.56 10.64
CA ALA A 234 -3.28 -16.02 10.45
C ALA A 234 -3.57 -15.65 8.98
N ILE A 235 -2.60 -15.10 8.25
CA ILE A 235 -2.77 -14.77 6.83
C ILE A 235 -2.49 -15.97 5.91
N SER A 236 -1.56 -16.86 6.28
CA SER A 236 -1.17 -18.00 5.44
C SER A 236 -2.29 -19.01 5.23
N ALA A 237 -3.03 -19.39 6.27
CA ALA A 237 -4.09 -20.40 6.16
C ALA A 237 -5.17 -20.03 5.10
N PRO A 238 -5.79 -18.83 5.15
CA PRO A 238 -6.72 -18.42 4.11
C PRO A 238 -6.05 -18.20 2.76
N ALA A 239 -4.83 -17.65 2.70
CA ALA A 239 -4.12 -17.44 1.43
C ALA A 239 -3.84 -18.74 0.67
N PHE A 240 -3.31 -19.77 1.35
CA PHE A 240 -3.02 -21.06 0.73
C PHE A 240 -4.29 -21.80 0.30
N LEU A 241 -5.37 -21.71 1.08
CA LEU A 241 -6.64 -22.33 0.72
C LEU A 241 -7.26 -21.63 -0.48
N PHE A 242 -7.32 -20.30 -0.46
CA PHE A 242 -7.79 -19.50 -1.58
C PHE A 242 -6.99 -19.82 -2.86
N ALA A 243 -5.65 -19.76 -2.80
CA ALA A 243 -4.80 -20.05 -3.95
C ALA A 243 -4.97 -21.48 -4.48
N TYR A 244 -5.21 -22.45 -3.60
CA TYR A 244 -5.51 -23.82 -4.01
C TYR A 244 -6.88 -23.93 -4.70
N LEU A 245 -7.89 -23.19 -4.23
CA LEU A 245 -9.24 -23.19 -4.79
C LEU A 245 -9.30 -22.52 -6.17
N THR A 246 -8.53 -21.45 -6.38
CA THR A 246 -8.52 -20.65 -7.62
C THR A 246 -7.42 -21.05 -8.61
N ASP A 247 -6.65 -22.10 -8.32
CA ASP A 247 -5.53 -22.56 -9.15
C ASP A 247 -4.40 -21.51 -9.33
N ASN A 248 -4.24 -20.58 -8.38
CA ASN A 248 -3.16 -19.58 -8.35
C ASN A 248 -1.80 -20.14 -7.87
N LEU A 249 -1.73 -21.44 -7.54
CA LEU A 249 -0.48 -22.12 -7.21
C LEU A 249 0.25 -22.54 -8.50
N SER A 250 1.53 -22.17 -8.64
CA SER A 250 2.34 -22.52 -9.82
C SER A 250 3.16 -23.81 -9.62
N ASP A 251 3.68 -24.08 -8.41
CA ASP A 251 4.50 -25.26 -8.13
C ASP A 251 3.62 -26.51 -7.83
N GLU A 252 3.80 -27.57 -8.62
CA GLU A 252 3.15 -28.87 -8.43
C GLU A 252 3.52 -29.55 -7.10
N LYS A 253 4.70 -29.25 -6.54
CA LYS A 253 5.09 -29.73 -5.21
C LYS A 253 4.23 -29.10 -4.13
N ASP A 254 3.97 -27.80 -4.22
CA ASP A 254 3.18 -27.07 -3.22
C ASP A 254 1.72 -27.49 -3.30
N LYS A 255 1.17 -27.63 -4.51
CA LYS A 255 -0.17 -28.24 -4.72
C LYS A 255 -0.27 -29.61 -4.08
N LYS A 256 0.74 -30.45 -4.28
CA LYS A 256 0.75 -31.80 -3.71
C LYS A 256 0.84 -31.75 -2.18
N ALA A 257 1.71 -30.92 -1.62
CA ALA A 257 1.89 -30.79 -0.17
C ALA A 257 0.61 -30.28 0.50
N LEU A 258 -0.03 -29.24 -0.06
CA LEU A 258 -1.30 -28.73 0.44
C LEU A 258 -2.41 -29.78 0.35
N ARG A 259 -2.50 -30.49 -0.77
CA ARG A 259 -3.47 -31.58 -0.94
C ARG A 259 -3.29 -32.69 0.12
N GLU A 260 -2.05 -33.11 0.38
CA GLU A 260 -1.73 -34.09 1.43
C GLU A 260 -2.12 -33.54 2.82
N GLY A 261 -1.81 -32.27 3.11
CA GLY A 261 -2.22 -31.61 4.36
C GLY A 261 -3.74 -31.54 4.54
N TYR A 262 -4.49 -31.22 3.49
CA TYR A 262 -5.95 -31.22 3.51
C TYR A 262 -6.57 -32.61 3.65
N GLU A 263 -5.90 -33.64 3.14
CA GLU A 263 -6.28 -35.05 3.33
C GLU A 263 -6.09 -35.46 4.79
N ASP A 264 -4.94 -35.13 5.38
CA ASP A 264 -4.62 -35.41 6.78
C ASP A 264 -5.54 -34.65 7.76
N ALA A 265 -5.96 -33.43 7.39
CA ALA A 265 -6.94 -32.64 8.13
C ALA A 265 -8.40 -33.12 7.93
N GLY A 266 -8.65 -34.08 7.02
CA GLY A 266 -9.98 -34.65 6.79
C GLY A 266 -10.95 -33.75 6.01
N ILE A 267 -10.46 -32.67 5.41
CA ILE A 267 -11.26 -31.65 4.70
C ILE A 267 -11.12 -31.70 3.18
N LEU A 268 -10.27 -32.59 2.64
CA LEU A 268 -10.02 -32.67 1.21
C LEU A 268 -11.30 -32.86 0.38
N ASP A 269 -12.24 -33.70 0.82
CA ASP A 269 -13.51 -33.93 0.10
C ASP A 269 -14.36 -32.66 0.03
N ARG A 270 -14.34 -31.82 1.08
CA ARG A 270 -15.03 -30.53 1.15
C ARG A 270 -14.40 -29.52 0.18
N ILE A 271 -13.08 -29.48 0.13
CA ILE A 271 -12.31 -28.62 -0.80
C ILE A 271 -12.54 -29.04 -2.26
N GLU A 272 -12.44 -30.33 -2.57
CA GLU A 272 -12.65 -30.85 -3.93
C GLU A 272 -14.07 -30.59 -4.45
N LYS A 273 -15.05 -30.53 -3.55
CA LYS A 273 -16.42 -30.13 -3.88
C LYS A 273 -16.51 -28.63 -4.20
N ALA A 274 -15.85 -27.78 -3.42
CA ALA A 274 -15.74 -26.34 -3.71
C ALA A 274 -15.04 -26.08 -5.05
N LYS A 275 -13.87 -26.70 -5.31
CA LYS A 275 -13.17 -26.58 -6.60
C LYS A 275 -14.04 -26.95 -7.79
N LYS A 276 -14.81 -28.04 -7.70
CA LYS A 276 -15.74 -28.43 -8.77
C LYS A 276 -16.87 -27.42 -9.01
N ARG A 277 -17.30 -26.71 -7.96
CA ARG A 277 -18.29 -25.65 -8.06
C ARG A 277 -17.69 -24.42 -8.74
N LEU A 278 -16.51 -23.98 -8.32
CA LEU A 278 -15.78 -22.85 -8.91
C LEU A 278 -15.47 -23.10 -10.40
N ALA A 279 -14.92 -24.28 -10.74
CA ALA A 279 -14.68 -24.66 -12.14
C ALA A 279 -15.96 -24.74 -12.99
N LYS A 280 -17.11 -25.00 -12.36
CA LYS A 280 -18.40 -24.94 -13.05
C LYS A 280 -18.83 -23.48 -13.29
N MET A 281 -18.62 -22.57 -12.33
CA MET A 281 -18.89 -21.14 -12.50
C MET A 281 -18.07 -20.55 -13.65
N GLU A 282 -16.79 -20.88 -13.71
CA GLU A 282 -15.90 -20.50 -14.81
C GLU A 282 -16.43 -21.00 -16.16
N LYS A 283 -16.79 -22.29 -16.23
CA LYS A 283 -17.38 -22.89 -17.45
C LYS A 283 -18.71 -22.27 -17.85
N ASP A 284 -19.50 -21.83 -16.87
CA ASP A 284 -20.77 -21.14 -17.07
C ASP A 284 -20.56 -19.67 -17.49
N GLY A 285 -19.31 -19.20 -17.57
CA GLY A 285 -18.93 -17.86 -18.05
C GLY A 285 -19.18 -16.76 -17.02
N ARG A 286 -19.09 -17.07 -15.72
CA ARG A 286 -19.13 -16.08 -14.65
C ARG A 286 -17.85 -15.25 -14.66
N ASP A 287 -17.95 -14.00 -14.20
CA ASP A 287 -16.81 -13.08 -14.13
C ASP A 287 -15.81 -13.57 -13.06
N THR A 288 -14.52 -13.27 -13.27
CA THR A 288 -13.44 -13.74 -12.38
C THR A 288 -13.65 -13.26 -10.95
N ASP A 289 -14.01 -11.99 -10.74
CA ASP A 289 -14.28 -11.42 -9.41
C ASP A 289 -15.39 -12.17 -8.66
N GLU A 290 -16.43 -12.63 -9.38
CA GLU A 290 -17.50 -13.42 -8.77
C GLU A 290 -17.04 -14.82 -8.35
N ILE A 291 -16.11 -15.41 -9.10
CA ILE A 291 -15.51 -16.71 -8.79
C ILE A 291 -14.59 -16.56 -7.59
N GLU A 292 -13.78 -15.50 -7.53
CA GLU A 292 -12.88 -15.21 -6.42
C GLU A 292 -13.65 -14.90 -5.14
N ALA A 293 -14.72 -14.11 -5.21
CA ALA A 293 -15.60 -13.85 -4.07
C ALA A 293 -16.23 -15.14 -3.52
N GLU A 294 -16.67 -16.05 -4.41
CA GLU A 294 -17.16 -17.36 -3.97
C GLU A 294 -16.03 -18.22 -3.37
N ALA A 295 -14.83 -18.21 -3.95
CA ALA A 295 -13.69 -18.94 -3.41
C ALA A 295 -13.28 -18.45 -2.01
N LEU A 296 -13.38 -17.14 -1.75
CA LEU A 296 -13.15 -16.55 -0.44
C LEU A 296 -14.25 -16.91 0.56
N SER A 297 -15.51 -16.92 0.13
CA SER A 297 -16.61 -17.41 0.97
C SER A 297 -16.40 -18.88 1.34
N GLU A 298 -16.02 -19.73 0.38
CA GLU A 298 -15.73 -21.14 0.63
C GLU A 298 -14.49 -21.32 1.52
N THR A 299 -13.50 -20.43 1.40
CA THR A 299 -12.30 -20.39 2.29
C THR A 299 -12.71 -20.10 3.73
N ALA A 300 -13.57 -19.10 3.96
CA ALA A 300 -14.08 -18.75 5.28
C ALA A 300 -14.81 -19.92 5.95
N ASP A 301 -15.78 -20.51 5.23
CA ASP A 301 -16.59 -21.62 5.72
C ASP A 301 -15.73 -22.84 6.09
N ILE A 302 -14.75 -23.18 5.24
CA ILE A 302 -13.88 -24.34 5.47
C ILE A 302 -12.98 -24.14 6.69
N LEU A 303 -12.40 -22.94 6.85
CA LEU A 303 -11.55 -22.64 8.01
C LEU A 303 -12.37 -22.61 9.31
N GLU A 304 -13.61 -22.13 9.26
CA GLU A 304 -14.51 -22.20 10.40
C GLU A 304 -14.83 -23.66 10.81
N GLU A 305 -15.13 -24.53 9.84
CA GLU A 305 -15.33 -25.97 10.09
C GLU A 305 -14.10 -26.63 10.75
N MET A 306 -12.89 -26.16 10.45
CA MET A 306 -11.64 -26.67 11.03
C MET A 306 -11.44 -26.23 12.49
N ASP A 307 -11.87 -25.02 12.85
CA ASP A 307 -11.71 -24.48 14.21
C ASP A 307 -12.73 -25.08 15.21
N GLU A 308 -13.87 -25.58 14.71
CA GLU A 308 -14.92 -26.22 15.52
C GLU A 308 -14.72 -27.73 15.77
N GLY A 309 -13.80 -28.38 15.04
CA GLY A 309 -13.53 -29.83 15.05
C GLY A 309 -12.53 -30.30 16.09
#